data_AF-A0A2V7QHM7-F1
#
_entry.id   AF-A0A2V7QHM7-F1
#
_cell.length_a   1.000
_cell.length_b   1.000
_cell.length_c   1.000
_cell.angle_alpha   90.00
_cell.angle_beta   90.00
_cell.angle_gamma   90.00
#
_symmetry.space_group_name_H-M   'P 1'
#
loop_
_entity.id
_entity.type
_entity.pdbx_description
1 polymer ?
#
loop_
_entity_poly.entity_id
_entity_poly.type
_entity_poly.pdbx_seq_one_letter_code
_entity_poly.pdbx_strand_id
1 'polypeptide(L)' 'MFRSILGFAIFAALAFVALNIFFGLLAGFFGIALWILKLAAIGFILYFALRLVSPSTADKIRDMIKGRPADA' A
#
# COMPACT_ATOMS: atom_id res chain seq x y z
N MET A 1 8.26 -36.98 -30.65
CA MET A 1 7.51 -35.70 -30.61
C MET A 1 6.68 -35.56 -29.34
N PHE A 2 5.82 -36.52 -28.99
CA PHE A 2 5.03 -36.50 -27.74
C PHE A 2 5.85 -36.26 -26.47
N ARG A 3 7.03 -36.89 -26.33
CA ARG A 3 7.96 -36.71 -25.20
C ARG A 3 8.48 -35.27 -25.03
N SER A 4 8.64 -34.52 -26.15
CA SER A 4 9.09 -33.12 -26.13
C SER A 4 7.94 -32.17 -25.82
N ILE A 5 6.73 -32.44 -26.33
CA ILE A 5 5.51 -31.68 -26.01
C ILE A 5 5.16 -31.82 -24.53
N LEU A 6 5.29 -33.03 -23.97
CA LEU A 6 5.00 -33.29 -22.56
C LEU A 6 5.99 -32.58 -21.63
N GLY A 7 7.27 -32.55 -21.99
CA GLY A 7 8.28 -31.77 -21.26
C GLY A 7 8.01 -30.26 -21.30
N PHE A 8 7.64 -29.73 -22.46
CA PHE A 8 7.25 -28.32 -22.60
C PHE A 8 5.99 -27.99 -21.78
N ALA A 9 4.98 -28.85 -21.80
CA ALA A 9 3.75 -28.67 -21.03
C ALA A 9 4.01 -28.61 -19.52
N ILE A 10 4.87 -29.50 -19.00
CA ILE A 10 5.26 -29.49 -17.58
C ILE A 10 6.02 -28.21 -17.25
N PHE A 11 6.99 -27.81 -18.09
CA PHE A 11 7.75 -26.59 -17.89
C PHE A 11 6.84 -25.34 -17.91
N ALA A 12 5.92 -25.26 -18.87
CA ALA A 12 4.96 -24.17 -18.96
C ALA A 12 4.04 -24.10 -17.74
N ALA A 13 3.58 -25.25 -17.22
CA ALA A 13 2.80 -25.30 -15.99
C ALA A 13 3.60 -24.78 -14.79
N LEU A 14 4.86 -25.19 -14.65
CA LEU A 14 5.74 -24.70 -13.57
C LEU A 14 6.02 -23.21 -13.68
N ALA A 15 6.32 -22.72 -14.89
CA ALA A 15 6.54 -21.30 -15.16
C ALA A 15 5.28 -20.48 -14.85
N PHE A 16 4.10 -20.99 -15.22
CA PHE A 16 2.82 -20.36 -14.91
C PHE A 16 2.58 -20.27 -13.40
N VAL A 17 2.85 -21.34 -12.65
CA VAL A 17 2.74 -21.34 -11.18
C VAL A 17 3.71 -20.31 -10.58
N ALA A 18 4.96 -20.29 -11.00
CA ALA A 18 5.95 -19.32 -10.53
C ALA A 18 5.51 -17.87 -10.81
N LEU A 19 4.95 -17.62 -11.99
CA LEU A 19 4.45 -16.32 -12.40
C LEU A 19 3.26 -15.87 -11.52
N ASN A 20 2.35 -16.79 -11.21
CA ASN A 20 1.21 -16.51 -10.32
C ASN A 20 1.68 -16.16 -8.90
N ILE A 21 2.67 -16.89 -8.37
CA ILE A 21 3.25 -16.57 -7.06
C ILE A 21 3.88 -15.19 -7.07
N PHE A 22 4.68 -14.88 -8.10
CA PHE A 22 5.35 -13.60 -8.24
C PHE A 22 4.34 -12.44 -8.29
N PHE A 23 3.34 -12.51 -9.17
CA PHE A 23 2.32 -11.47 -9.26
C PHE A 23 1.40 -11.43 -8.05
N GLY A 24 1.13 -12.56 -7.40
CA GLY A 24 0.37 -12.62 -6.16
C GLY A 24 1.05 -11.85 -5.03
N LEU A 25 2.37 -12.02 -4.88
CA LEU A 25 3.17 -11.25 -3.91
C LEU A 25 3.18 -9.76 -4.26
N LEU A 26 3.44 -9.43 -5.52
CA LEU A 26 3.46 -8.04 -5.99
C LEU A 26 2.10 -7.35 -5.76
N ALA A 27 1.00 -8.03 -6.10
CA ALA A 27 -0.35 -7.54 -5.87
C ALA A 27 -0.65 -7.40 -4.37
N GLY A 28 -0.16 -8.32 -3.53
CA GLY A 28 -0.28 -8.22 -2.07
C GLY A 28 0.39 -6.96 -1.51
N PHE A 29 1.66 -6.72 -1.86
CA PHE A 29 2.38 -5.51 -1.45
C PHE A 29 1.71 -4.23 -1.96
N PHE A 30 1.31 -4.24 -3.24
CA PHE A 30 0.63 -3.10 -3.84
C PHE A 30 -0.74 -2.85 -3.17
N GLY A 31 -1.48 -3.91 -2.84
CA GLY A 31 -2.74 -3.82 -2.11
C GLY A 31 -2.58 -3.20 -0.73
N ILE A 32 -1.55 -3.61 0.02
CA ILE A 32 -1.23 -3.00 1.32
C ILE A 32 -0.87 -1.51 1.15
N ALA A 33 -0.03 -1.19 0.16
CA ALA A 33 0.36 0.20 -0.11
C ALA A 33 -0.87 1.08 -0.43
N LEU A 34 -1.78 0.58 -1.29
CA LEU A 34 -3.05 1.27 -1.59
C LEU A 34 -3.95 1.39 -0.37
N TRP A 35 -3.98 0.38 0.50
CA TRP A 35 -4.78 0.43 1.72
C TRP A 35 -4.27 1.49 2.70
N ILE A 36 -2.95 1.55 2.91
CA ILE A 36 -2.30 2.61 3.70
C ILE A 36 -2.57 3.98 3.07
N LEU A 37 -2.46 4.09 1.75
CA LEU A 37 -2.73 5.33 1.01
C LEU A 37 -4.19 5.77 1.19
N LYS A 38 -5.15 4.84 1.17
CA LYS A 38 -6.56 5.13 1.43
C LYS A 38 -6.76 5.67 2.85
N LEU A 39 -6.13 5.07 3.86
CA LEU A 39 -6.19 5.57 5.23
C LEU A 39 -5.57 6.96 5.36
N ALA A 40 -4.42 7.20 4.72
CA ALA A 40 -3.77 8.50 4.69
C ALA A 40 -4.65 9.55 4.02
N ALA A 41 -5.32 9.20 2.91
CA ALA A 41 -6.25 10.08 2.21
C ALA A 41 -7.45 10.45 3.11
N ILE A 42 -8.02 9.49 3.84
CA ILE A 42 -9.10 9.76 4.80
C ILE A 42 -8.60 10.69 5.90
N GLY A 43 -7.44 10.40 6.51
CA GLY A 43 -6.84 11.26 7.53
C GLY A 43 -6.58 12.68 7.03
N PHE A 44 -6.12 12.82 5.79
CA PHE A 44 -5.93 14.11 5.13
C PHE A 44 -7.23 14.87 4.93
N ILE A 45 -8.29 14.21 4.43
CA ILE A 45 -9.61 14.85 4.25
C ILE A 45 -10.17 15.31 5.60
N LEU A 46 -10.07 14.49 6.65
CA LEU A 46 -10.51 14.86 7.99
C LEU A 46 -9.72 16.04 8.55
N TYR A 47 -8.39 16.04 8.39
CA TYR A 47 -7.55 17.17 8.79
C TYR A 47 -7.89 18.44 8.02
N PHE A 48 -8.13 18.32 6.71
CA PHE A 48 -8.48 19.44 5.85
C PHE A 48 -9.84 20.04 6.23
N ALA A 49 -10.85 19.19 6.46
CA ALA A 49 -12.16 19.63 6.94
C ALA A 49 -12.05 20.33 8.31
N LEU A 50 -11.27 19.77 9.24
CA LEU A 50 -11.02 20.40 10.53
C LEU A 50 -10.31 21.74 10.36
N ARG A 51 -9.29 21.83 9.49
CA ARG A 51 -8.55 23.06 9.19
C ARG A 51 -9.46 24.15 8.66
N LEU A 52 -10.46 23.79 7.86
CA LEU A 52 -11.42 24.72 7.27
C LEU A 52 -12.40 25.27 8.32
N VAL A 53 -12.86 24.43 9.25
CA VAL A 53 -13.81 24.84 10.30
C VAL A 53 -13.12 25.52 11.49
N SER A 54 -11.99 24.98 11.92
CA SER A 54 -11.21 25.48 13.07
C SER A 54 -9.70 25.35 12.78
N PRO A 55 -9.08 26.40 12.22
CA PRO A 55 -7.65 26.37 11.93
C PRO A 55 -6.81 26.22 13.20
N SER A 56 -7.24 26.81 14.32
CA SER A 56 -6.53 26.76 15.61
C SER A 56 -6.51 25.36 16.23
N THR A 57 -7.57 24.56 16.04
CA THR A 57 -7.59 23.16 16.48
C THR A 57 -6.69 22.30 15.59
N ALA A 58 -6.70 22.54 14.28
CA ALA A 58 -5.83 21.83 13.34
C ALA A 58 -4.34 22.10 13.58
N ASP A 59 -3.97 23.32 14.01
CA ASP A 59 -2.58 23.64 14.42
C ASP A 59 -2.16 22.84 15.65
N LYS A 60 -3.00 22.77 16.69
CA LYS A 60 -2.71 21.98 17.91
C LYS A 60 -2.55 20.50 17.60
N ILE A 61 -3.39 19.93 16.74
CA ILE A 61 -3.27 18.52 16.32
C ILE A 61 -1.98 18.30 15.54
N ARG A 62 -1.64 19.21 14.62
CA ARG A 62 -0.39 19.14 13.86
C ARG A 62 0.82 19.19 14.77
N ASP A 63 0.82 20.07 15.77
CA ASP A 63 1.92 20.22 16.73
C ASP A 63 2.03 18.99 17.65
N MET A 64 0.91 18.38 18.02
CA MET A 64 0.88 17.13 18.77
C MET A 64 1.44 15.95 17.95
N ILE A 65 1.03 15.81 16.68
CA ILE A 65 1.46 14.72 15.79
C ILE A 65 2.92 14.86 15.37
N LYS A 66 3.38 16.08 15.05
CA LYS A 66 4.78 16.31 14.71
C LYS A 66 5.73 16.01 15.87
N GLY A 67 5.18 15.88 17.07
CA GLY A 67 5.92 16.05 18.30
C GLY A 67 6.37 17.50 18.35
N ARG A 68 5.92 18.25 19.35
CA ARG A 68 6.75 19.35 19.82
C ARG A 68 8.13 18.72 20.07
N PRO A 69 9.23 19.18 19.45
CA PRO A 69 10.52 18.84 20.02
C PRO A 69 10.38 19.23 21.49
N ALA A 70 10.70 18.32 22.39
CA ALA A 70 10.98 18.71 23.75
C ALA A 70 12.19 19.63 23.64
N ASP A 71 11.94 20.92 23.38
CA ASP A 71 12.95 21.93 23.17
C ASP A 71 13.64 22.16 24.53
N ALA A 72 14.97 22.07 24.48
CA ALA A 72 15.96 22.58 25.43
C ALA A 72 16.16 21.81 26.75
#